data_AF-A0A061B3X5-F1
#
_entry.id   AF-A0A061B3X5-F1
#
_cell.length_a   1.000
_cell.length_b   1.000
_cell.length_c   1.000
_cell.angle_alpha   90.00
_cell.angle_beta   90.00
_cell.angle_gamma   90.00
#
_symmetry.space_group_name_H-M   'P 1'
#
loop_
_entity.id
_entity.type
_entity.pdbx_description
1 polymer ?
#
loop_
_entity_poly.entity_id
_entity_poly.type
_entity_poly.pdbx_seq_one_letter_code
_entity_poly.pdbx_strand_id
1 'polypeptide(L)'
;MATTEQDFALSYDPATKVVSAVDTTDKELVEDLEALNRLVKDLVACPTEVPESPQPSTTLQPMIQKLANSGITALKQRNFSVAAKQLTLAIDMASRRARWEAFAVQVQEMVNLLQARCDAYVMGGQFMDAYNDADILLQLQANTPENFLRKALPLVNMGRLDEAKIELERALAFHPDQEKLKQHYMMVKTLIGQENGDVEIQPAASKE
;
A
#
# COMPACT_ATOMS: atom_id res chain seq x y z
N MET A 1 31.32 6.53 -26.87
CA MET A 1 30.96 7.19 -25.61
C MET A 1 31.94 6.69 -24.59
N ALA A 2 32.92 7.52 -24.20
CA ALA A 2 33.90 7.11 -23.18
C ALA A 2 33.18 7.09 -21.83
N THR A 3 33.10 5.93 -21.20
CA THR A 3 32.74 5.82 -19.79
C THR A 3 33.85 6.49 -18.99
N THR A 4 33.58 7.69 -18.49
CA THR A 4 34.46 8.35 -17.52
C THR A 4 34.41 7.51 -16.26
N GLU A 5 35.44 6.71 -15.99
CA GLU A 5 35.58 6.00 -14.73
C GLU A 5 35.77 7.05 -13.64
N GLN A 6 34.77 7.16 -12.76
CA GLN A 6 34.81 8.04 -11.60
C GLN A 6 35.34 7.21 -10.43
N ASP A 7 36.54 7.53 -9.96
CA ASP A 7 37.16 6.83 -8.83
C ASP A 7 36.48 7.27 -7.53
N PHE A 8 35.79 6.34 -6.86
CA PHE A 8 35.18 6.56 -5.55
C PHE A 8 36.08 5.97 -4.45
N ALA A 9 36.31 6.74 -3.38
CA ALA A 9 37.00 6.26 -2.21
C ALA A 9 36.07 5.37 -1.36
N LEU A 10 36.13 4.05 -1.57
CA LEU A 10 35.31 3.06 -0.88
C LEU A 10 36.10 2.33 0.22
N SER A 11 35.43 2.03 1.32
CA SER A 11 35.91 1.20 2.43
C SER A 11 35.07 -0.06 2.53
N TYR A 12 35.72 -1.20 2.78
CA TYR A 12 35.06 -2.49 2.98
C TYR A 12 35.41 -3.03 4.37
N ASP A 13 34.40 -3.42 5.14
CA ASP A 13 34.58 -4.11 6.41
C ASP A 13 34.43 -5.64 6.21
N PRO A 14 35.51 -6.43 6.36
CA PRO A 14 35.46 -7.88 6.19
C PRO A 14 34.57 -8.63 7.18
N ALA A 15 34.33 -8.08 8.36
CA ALA A 15 33.52 -8.74 9.40
C ALA A 15 32.02 -8.60 9.11
N THR A 16 31.59 -7.39 8.75
CA THR A 16 30.18 -7.09 8.46
C THR A 16 29.82 -7.30 6.99
N LYS A 17 30.82 -7.42 6.11
CA LYS A 17 30.68 -7.48 4.65
C LYS A 17 29.98 -6.24 4.06
N VAL A 18 30.13 -5.09 4.72
CA VAL A 18 29.51 -3.82 4.32
C VAL A 18 30.52 -2.97 3.56
N VAL A 19 30.07 -2.38 2.46
CA VAL A 19 30.82 -1.36 1.69
C VAL A 19 30.28 0.01 2.06
N SER A 20 31.17 0.94 2.40
CA SER A 20 30.83 2.34 2.71
C SER A 20 31.70 3.31 1.90
N ALA A 21 31.20 4.50 1.63
CA ALA A 21 31.99 5.57 1.05
C ALA A 21 32.71 6.36 2.15
N VAL A 22 33.96 6.72 1.90
CA VAL A 22 34.76 7.58 2.80
C VAL A 22 34.48 9.04 2.44
N ASP A 23 34.08 9.84 3.43
CA ASP A 23 33.89 11.30 3.34
C ASP A 23 33.12 11.80 2.10
N THR A 24 32.01 11.13 1.74
CA THR A 24 31.14 11.57 0.63
C THR A 24 29.95 12.41 1.12
N THR A 25 29.62 13.47 0.38
CA THR A 25 28.36 14.21 0.49
C THR A 25 27.36 13.84 -0.60
N ASP A 26 27.75 12.93 -1.51
CA ASP A 26 26.91 12.48 -2.61
C ASP A 26 25.83 11.51 -2.11
N LYS A 27 24.57 11.94 -2.19
CA LYS A 27 23.43 11.15 -1.74
C LYS A 27 23.15 9.96 -2.64
N GLU A 28 23.37 10.11 -3.95
CA GLU A 28 23.08 9.06 -4.93
C GLU A 28 24.01 7.86 -4.69
N LEU A 29 25.30 8.13 -4.48
CA LEU A 29 26.28 7.10 -4.13
C LEU A 29 25.94 6.39 -2.80
N VAL A 30 25.46 7.11 -1.79
CA VAL A 30 25.08 6.51 -0.50
C VAL A 30 23.87 5.59 -0.68
N GLU A 31 22.86 6.00 -1.44
CA GLU A 31 21.68 5.19 -1.73
C GLU A 31 22.03 3.91 -2.52
N ASP A 32 22.92 4.01 -3.50
CA ASP A 32 23.43 2.88 -4.26
C ASP A 32 24.22 1.90 -3.38
N LEU A 33 25.08 2.40 -2.49
CA LEU A 33 25.80 1.56 -1.54
C LEU A 33 24.86 0.87 -0.55
N GLU A 34 23.81 1.55 -0.08
CA GLU A 34 22.77 0.92 0.75
C GLU A 34 22.00 -0.16 -0.02
N ALA A 35 21.68 0.08 -1.29
CA ALA A 35 21.06 -0.93 -2.14
C ALA A 35 21.98 -2.14 -2.36
N LEU A 36 23.27 -1.92 -2.60
CA LEU A 36 24.29 -2.95 -2.75
C LEU A 36 24.43 -3.79 -1.47
N ASN A 37 24.59 -3.15 -0.31
CA ASN A 37 24.73 -3.85 0.97
C ASN A 37 23.50 -4.70 1.30
N ARG A 38 22.31 -4.20 0.96
CA ARG A 38 21.05 -4.94 1.10
C ARG A 38 21.03 -6.18 0.19
N LEU A 39 21.48 -6.06 -1.06
CA LEU A 39 21.57 -7.19 -2.00
C LEU A 39 22.62 -8.22 -1.56
N VAL A 40 23.81 -7.78 -1.15
CA VAL A 40 24.89 -8.66 -0.67
C VAL A 40 24.43 -9.47 0.54
N LYS A 41 23.70 -8.85 1.47
CA LYS A 41 23.13 -9.54 2.61
C LYS A 41 22.18 -10.67 2.20
N ASP A 42 21.32 -10.43 1.20
CA ASP A 42 20.40 -11.45 0.69
C ASP A 42 21.15 -12.58 -0.02
N LEU A 43 22.16 -12.24 -0.83
CA LEU A 43 22.98 -13.21 -1.56
C LEU A 43 23.80 -14.10 -0.61
N VAL A 44 24.38 -13.53 0.44
CA VAL A 44 25.13 -14.30 1.46
C VAL A 44 24.20 -15.22 2.26
N ALA A 45 22.93 -14.83 2.44
CA ALA A 45 21.93 -15.68 3.09
C ALA A 45 21.37 -16.77 2.14
N CYS A 46 21.61 -16.66 0.84
CA CYS A 46 21.17 -17.64 -0.14
C CYS A 46 21.98 -18.94 0.04
N PRO A 47 21.31 -20.11 0.14
CA PRO A 47 22.01 -21.38 0.30
C PRO A 47 22.68 -21.88 -1.00
N THR A 48 22.32 -21.30 -2.15
CA THR A 48 22.85 -21.65 -3.46
C THR A 48 23.81 -20.57 -3.96
N GLU A 49 24.82 -20.94 -4.75
CA GLU A 49 25.79 -19.99 -5.31
C GLU A 49 25.15 -18.98 -6.26
N VAL A 50 24.04 -19.36 -6.89
CA VAL A 50 23.24 -18.50 -7.77
C VAL A 50 21.80 -18.56 -7.27
N PRO A 51 21.10 -17.41 -7.20
CA PRO A 51 19.68 -17.38 -6.88
C PRO A 51 18.87 -18.36 -7.74
N GLU A 52 18.00 -19.14 -7.09
CA GLU A 52 17.10 -20.04 -7.79
C GLU A 52 16.12 -19.27 -8.71
N SER A 53 15.53 -19.98 -9.68
CA SER A 53 14.51 -19.46 -10.61
C SER A 53 13.49 -18.55 -9.91
N PRO A 54 12.92 -17.52 -10.57
CA PRO A 54 12.08 -16.46 -9.96
C PRO A 54 10.71 -16.94 -9.44
N GLN A 55 10.58 -18.21 -9.07
CA GLN A 55 9.37 -18.77 -8.48
C GLN A 55 9.15 -18.23 -7.06
N PRO A 56 7.89 -18.07 -6.62
CA PRO A 56 7.59 -17.69 -5.26
C PRO A 56 8.19 -18.68 -4.25
N SER A 57 8.72 -18.18 -3.13
CA SER A 57 9.28 -19.02 -2.07
C SER A 57 8.27 -20.09 -1.60
N THR A 58 8.68 -21.35 -1.64
CA THR A 58 7.88 -22.49 -1.19
C THR A 58 7.56 -22.48 0.30
N THR A 59 8.35 -21.74 1.09
CA THR A 59 8.19 -21.65 2.56
C THR A 59 7.45 -20.38 2.99
N LEU A 60 7.81 -19.22 2.42
CA LEU A 60 7.22 -17.94 2.83
C LEU A 60 5.83 -17.74 2.23
N GLN A 61 5.60 -18.14 0.97
CA GLN A 61 4.31 -18.01 0.30
C GLN A 61 3.15 -18.63 1.10
N PRO A 62 3.19 -19.91 1.55
CA PRO A 62 2.08 -20.49 2.29
C PRO A 62 1.89 -19.83 3.66
N MET A 63 2.95 -19.34 4.30
CA MET A 63 2.85 -18.65 5.59
C MET A 63 2.14 -17.29 5.44
N ILE A 64 2.47 -16.54 4.38
CA ILE A 64 1.82 -15.27 4.07
C ILE A 64 0.36 -15.51 3.70
N GLN A 65 0.06 -16.53 2.89
CA GLN A 65 -1.31 -16.91 2.56
C GLN A 65 -2.12 -17.29 3.82
N LYS A 66 -1.51 -18.00 4.77
CA LYS A 66 -2.15 -18.34 6.05
C LYS A 66 -2.50 -17.09 6.85
N LEU A 67 -1.58 -16.12 6.96
CA LEU A 67 -1.83 -14.85 7.64
C LEU A 67 -2.91 -14.03 6.94
N ALA A 68 -2.87 -13.95 5.61
CA ALA A 68 -3.89 -13.28 4.80
C ALA A 68 -5.28 -13.88 5.05
N ASN A 69 -5.40 -15.20 4.98
CA ASN A 69 -6.65 -15.92 5.20
C ASN A 69 -7.17 -15.73 6.63
N SER A 70 -6.27 -15.73 7.61
CA SER A 70 -6.60 -15.42 8.99
C SER A 70 -7.16 -13.99 9.13
N GLY A 71 -6.49 -12.99 8.54
CA GLY A 71 -6.94 -11.60 8.58
C GLY A 71 -8.30 -11.40 7.91
N ILE A 72 -8.53 -12.04 6.76
CA ILE A 72 -9.84 -12.02 6.06
C ILE A 72 -10.93 -12.70 6.89
N THR A 73 -10.60 -13.76 7.64
CA THR A 73 -11.55 -14.41 8.54
C THR A 73 -11.91 -13.50 9.70
N ALA A 74 -10.94 -12.80 10.29
CA ALA A 74 -11.18 -11.81 11.33
C ALA A 74 -12.03 -10.64 10.82
N LEU A 75 -11.84 -10.20 9.57
CA LEU A 75 -12.72 -9.21 8.90
C LEU A 75 -14.17 -9.68 8.85
N LYS A 76 -14.41 -10.92 8.40
CA LYS A 76 -15.75 -11.51 8.34
C LYS A 76 -16.42 -11.60 9.72
N GLN A 77 -15.62 -11.82 10.76
CA GLN A 77 -16.06 -11.84 12.16
C GLN A 77 -16.23 -10.44 12.78
N ARG A 78 -16.03 -9.37 12.01
CA ARG A 78 -16.03 -7.97 12.46
C ARG A 78 -14.98 -7.65 13.54
N ASN A 79 -13.93 -8.48 13.64
CA ASN A 79 -12.81 -8.20 14.51
C ASN A 79 -11.72 -7.42 13.74
N PHE A 80 -11.98 -6.13 13.53
CA PHE A 80 -11.16 -5.27 12.68
C PHE A 80 -9.75 -5.04 13.22
N SER A 81 -9.61 -4.92 14.54
CA SER A 81 -8.29 -4.71 15.19
C SER A 81 -7.34 -5.90 14.98
N VAL A 82 -7.86 -7.13 15.09
CA VAL A 82 -7.07 -8.35 14.86
C VAL A 82 -6.79 -8.53 13.37
N ALA A 83 -7.76 -8.25 12.52
CA ALA A 83 -7.58 -8.28 11.07
C ALA A 83 -6.43 -7.37 10.61
N ALA A 84 -6.43 -6.10 11.02
CA ALA A 84 -5.39 -5.14 10.66
C ALA A 84 -4.00 -5.59 11.12
N LYS A 85 -3.88 -6.17 12.33
CA LYS A 85 -2.60 -6.71 12.85
C LYS A 85 -2.10 -7.89 12.02
N GLN A 86 -2.97 -8.85 11.72
CA GLN A 86 -2.59 -10.05 10.96
C GLN A 86 -2.19 -9.69 9.52
N LEU A 87 -2.90 -8.75 8.89
CA LEU A 87 -2.58 -8.25 7.56
C LEU A 87 -1.29 -7.43 7.54
N THR A 88 -1.03 -6.65 8.59
CA THR A 88 0.25 -5.94 8.73
C THR A 88 1.43 -6.90 8.86
N LEU A 89 1.27 -7.99 9.63
CA LEU A 89 2.30 -9.03 9.71
C LEU A 89 2.51 -9.73 8.36
N ALA A 90 1.43 -9.99 7.61
CA ALA A 90 1.52 -10.56 6.27
C ALA A 90 2.30 -9.62 5.31
N ILE A 91 2.06 -8.31 5.37
CA ILE A 91 2.76 -7.30 4.56
C ILE A 91 4.24 -7.21 4.94
N ASP A 92 4.57 -7.19 6.24
CA ASP A 92 5.96 -7.20 6.71
C ASP A 92 6.71 -8.46 6.24
N MET A 93 6.05 -9.63 6.31
CA MET A 93 6.61 -10.87 5.77
C MET A 93 6.79 -10.84 4.25
N ALA A 94 5.81 -10.32 3.51
CA ALA A 94 5.89 -10.20 2.05
C ALA A 94 7.01 -9.23 1.62
N SER A 95 7.25 -8.17 2.39
CA SER A 95 8.30 -7.17 2.10
C SER A 95 9.71 -7.68 2.36
N ARG A 96 9.85 -8.78 3.12
CA ARG A 96 11.14 -9.43 3.42
C ARG A 96 11.49 -10.56 2.45
N ARG A 97 10.67 -10.78 1.41
CA ARG A 97 10.97 -11.78 0.37
C ARG A 97 12.22 -11.39 -0.42
N ALA A 98 12.84 -12.39 -1.03
CA ALA A 98 14.01 -12.15 -1.86
C ALA A 98 13.64 -11.32 -3.09
N ARG A 99 14.55 -10.43 -3.49
CA ARG A 99 14.35 -9.48 -4.60
C ARG A 99 14.30 -10.13 -5.98
N TRP A 100 14.82 -11.34 -6.12
CA TRP A 100 14.89 -12.07 -7.39
C TRP A 100 13.68 -12.96 -7.68
N GLU A 101 12.68 -13.03 -6.79
CA GLU A 101 11.42 -13.68 -7.13
C GLU A 101 10.60 -12.84 -8.12
N ALA A 102 9.61 -13.46 -8.76
CA ALA A 102 8.76 -12.80 -9.74
C ALA A 102 7.99 -11.61 -9.14
N PHE A 103 8.44 -10.40 -9.49
CA PHE A 103 7.84 -9.14 -9.05
C PHE A 103 6.33 -9.06 -9.33
N ALA A 104 5.89 -9.54 -10.50
CA ALA A 104 4.47 -9.51 -10.87
C ALA A 104 3.57 -10.28 -9.88
N VAL A 105 4.06 -11.39 -9.33
CA VAL A 105 3.31 -12.18 -8.33
C VAL A 105 3.31 -11.46 -6.99
N GLN A 106 4.48 -10.95 -6.56
CA GLN A 106 4.63 -10.26 -5.29
C GLN A 106 3.77 -8.98 -5.21
N VAL A 107 3.76 -8.17 -6.28
CA VAL A 107 2.95 -6.94 -6.32
C VAL A 107 1.47 -7.25 -6.25
N GLN A 108 0.99 -8.25 -7.00
CA GLN A 108 -0.43 -8.60 -6.98
C GLN A 108 -0.88 -9.11 -5.61
N GLU A 109 -0.03 -9.88 -4.92
CA GLU A 109 -0.29 -10.33 -3.55
C GLU A 109 -0.27 -9.15 -2.56
N MET A 110 0.69 -8.24 -2.69
CA MET A 110 0.79 -7.04 -1.86
C MET A 110 -0.44 -6.16 -2.00
N VAL A 111 -0.92 -5.94 -3.23
CA VAL A 111 -2.16 -5.23 -3.52
C VAL A 111 -3.34 -5.88 -2.79
N ASN A 112 -3.47 -7.20 -2.85
CA ASN A 112 -4.58 -7.90 -2.19
C ASN A 112 -4.52 -7.74 -0.66
N LEU A 113 -3.32 -7.78 -0.07
CA LEU A 113 -3.11 -7.56 1.36
C LEU A 113 -3.45 -6.13 1.77
N LEU A 114 -3.00 -5.14 1.00
CA LEU A 114 -3.28 -3.71 1.22
C LEU A 114 -4.78 -3.42 1.09
N GLN A 115 -5.48 -4.00 0.10
CA GLN A 115 -6.93 -3.86 -0.04
C GLN A 115 -7.66 -4.40 1.19
N ALA A 116 -7.32 -5.60 1.64
CA ALA A 116 -7.93 -6.19 2.83
C ALA A 116 -7.63 -5.37 4.10
N ARG A 117 -6.41 -4.83 4.23
CA ARG A 117 -6.02 -4.01 5.40
C ARG A 117 -6.72 -2.66 5.40
N CYS A 118 -6.80 -2.02 4.24
CA CYS A 118 -7.58 -0.80 4.03
C CYS A 118 -9.04 -1.03 4.45
N ASP A 119 -9.66 -2.11 3.98
CA ASP A 119 -11.05 -2.44 4.35
C ASP A 119 -11.20 -2.67 5.86
N ALA A 120 -10.20 -3.29 6.51
CA ALA A 120 -10.16 -3.44 7.97
C ALA A 120 -10.08 -2.09 8.70
N TYR A 121 -9.25 -1.17 8.22
CA TYR A 121 -9.11 0.16 8.80
C TYR A 121 -10.36 1.00 8.62
N VAL A 122 -10.98 0.99 7.43
CA VAL A 122 -12.26 1.67 7.18
C VAL A 122 -13.34 1.17 8.14
N MET A 123 -13.51 -0.15 8.25
CA MET A 123 -14.52 -0.74 9.12
C MET A 123 -14.20 -0.58 10.61
N GLY A 124 -12.91 -0.48 10.96
CA GLY A 124 -12.43 -0.25 12.32
C GLY A 124 -12.41 1.22 12.75
N GLY A 125 -12.78 2.16 11.87
CA GLY A 125 -12.77 3.60 12.15
C GLY A 125 -11.38 4.26 12.14
N GLN A 126 -10.36 3.56 11.66
CA GLN A 126 -8.99 4.07 11.52
C GLN A 126 -8.81 4.76 10.16
N PHE A 127 -9.47 5.91 9.97
CA PHE A 127 -9.60 6.52 8.64
C PHE A 127 -8.28 7.04 8.06
N MET A 128 -7.36 7.56 8.88
CA MET A 128 -6.06 8.02 8.36
C MET A 128 -5.19 6.85 7.87
N ASP A 129 -5.20 5.73 8.59
CA ASP A 129 -4.48 4.51 8.18
C ASP A 129 -5.07 3.93 6.88
N ALA A 130 -6.40 3.90 6.77
CA ALA A 130 -7.10 3.50 5.54
C ALA A 130 -6.76 4.41 4.36
N TYR A 131 -6.71 5.73 4.57
CA TYR A 131 -6.35 6.69 3.53
C TYR A 131 -4.94 6.43 2.99
N ASN A 132 -3.97 6.19 3.88
CA ASN A 132 -2.59 5.90 3.48
C ASN A 132 -2.50 4.59 2.66
N ASP A 133 -3.19 3.53 3.07
CA ASP A 133 -3.24 2.28 2.31
C ASP A 133 -3.89 2.49 0.93
N ALA A 134 -4.98 3.25 0.86
CA ALA A 134 -5.66 3.56 -0.39
C ALA A 134 -4.82 4.41 -1.34
N ASP A 135 -3.99 5.32 -0.82
CA ASP A 135 -3.07 6.10 -1.64
C ASP A 135 -1.99 5.23 -2.28
N ILE A 136 -1.39 4.32 -1.49
CA ILE A 136 -0.44 3.33 -2.01
C ILE A 136 -1.11 2.45 -3.07
N LEU A 137 -2.35 2.01 -2.83
CA LEU A 137 -3.10 1.21 -3.80
C LEU A 137 -3.33 1.94 -5.13
N LEU A 138 -3.58 3.24 -5.10
CA LEU A 138 -3.73 4.05 -6.32
C LEU A 138 -2.39 4.30 -7.03
N GLN A 139 -1.27 4.30 -6.30
CA GLN A 139 0.06 4.33 -6.92
C GLN A 139 0.40 2.99 -7.61
N LEU A 140 -0.01 1.86 -7.02
CA LEU A 140 0.21 0.52 -7.59
C LEU A 140 -0.77 0.18 -8.72
N GLN A 141 -2.04 0.60 -8.58
CA GLN A 141 -3.14 0.30 -9.50
C GLN A 141 -4.01 1.55 -9.68
N ALA A 142 -3.53 2.46 -10.54
CA ALA A 142 -4.13 3.77 -10.75
C ALA A 142 -5.53 3.75 -11.41
N ASN A 143 -5.90 2.65 -12.08
CA ASN A 143 -7.13 2.54 -12.86
C ASN A 143 -8.07 1.46 -12.30
N THR A 144 -8.31 1.47 -11.00
CA THR A 144 -9.21 0.53 -10.32
C THR A 144 -10.28 1.30 -9.54
N PRO A 145 -11.57 1.23 -9.95
CA PRO A 145 -12.66 2.01 -9.35
C PRO A 145 -12.77 1.85 -7.83
N GLU A 146 -12.56 0.63 -7.34
CA GLU A 146 -12.65 0.30 -5.92
C GLU A 146 -11.57 0.99 -5.09
N ASN A 147 -10.38 1.25 -5.66
CA ASN A 147 -9.29 1.92 -4.94
C ASN A 147 -9.61 3.42 -4.75
N PHE A 148 -10.28 4.05 -5.70
CA PHE A 148 -10.79 5.41 -5.54
C PHE A 148 -11.82 5.49 -4.40
N LEU A 149 -12.73 4.51 -4.32
CA LEU A 149 -13.69 4.43 -3.21
C LEU A 149 -13.00 4.22 -1.86
N ARG A 150 -11.98 3.36 -1.81
CA ARG A 150 -11.16 3.13 -0.61
C ARG A 150 -10.44 4.39 -0.13
N LYS A 151 -10.12 5.34 -1.02
CA LYS A 151 -9.56 6.65 -0.65
C LYS A 151 -10.62 7.67 -0.28
N ALA A 152 -11.73 7.72 -1.03
CA ALA A 152 -12.80 8.68 -0.80
C ALA A 152 -13.58 8.43 0.51
N LEU A 153 -13.86 7.17 0.85
CA LEU A 153 -14.65 6.82 2.05
C LEU A 153 -14.01 7.31 3.36
N PRO A 154 -12.70 7.10 3.63
CA PRO A 154 -12.03 7.69 4.77
C PRO A 154 -12.09 9.22 4.79
N LEU A 155 -11.92 9.89 3.65
CA LEU A 155 -11.98 11.35 3.55
C LEU A 155 -13.35 11.89 4.00
N VAL A 156 -14.43 11.23 3.56
CA VAL A 156 -15.80 11.58 4.00
C VAL A 156 -15.94 11.42 5.51
N ASN A 157 -15.47 10.32 6.09
CA ASN A 157 -15.56 10.08 7.53
C ASN A 157 -14.68 11.03 8.36
N MET A 158 -13.61 11.58 7.78
CA MET A 158 -12.77 12.61 8.39
C MET A 158 -13.32 14.04 8.19
N GLY A 159 -14.46 14.21 7.50
CA GLY A 159 -15.04 15.51 7.19
C GLY A 159 -14.33 16.28 6.07
N ARG A 160 -13.36 15.66 5.38
CA ARG A 160 -12.60 16.26 4.26
C ARG A 160 -13.39 16.10 2.95
N LEU A 161 -14.58 16.70 2.90
CA LEU A 161 -15.56 16.46 1.83
C LEU A 161 -15.10 16.96 0.46
N ASP A 162 -14.42 18.11 0.39
CA ASP A 162 -13.88 18.64 -0.87
C ASP A 162 -12.85 17.71 -1.50
N GLU A 163 -11.97 17.13 -0.69
CA GLU A 163 -10.97 16.18 -1.17
C GLU A 163 -11.62 14.86 -1.62
N ALA A 164 -12.64 14.39 -0.88
CA ALA A 164 -13.41 13.22 -1.27
C ALA A 164 -14.11 13.43 -2.62
N LYS A 165 -14.67 14.63 -2.83
CA LYS A 165 -15.30 15.02 -4.08
C LYS A 165 -14.30 15.01 -5.23
N ILE A 166 -13.13 15.63 -5.07
CA ILE A 166 -12.08 15.66 -6.10
C ILE A 166 -11.64 14.24 -6.48
N GLU A 167 -11.45 13.36 -5.49
CA GLU A 167 -11.05 11.98 -5.75
C GLU A 167 -12.13 11.20 -6.51
N LEU A 168 -13.41 11.40 -6.19
CA LEU A 168 -14.55 10.79 -6.89
C LEU A 168 -14.74 11.35 -8.31
N GLU A 169 -14.49 12.65 -8.53
CA GLU A 169 -14.46 13.25 -9.87
C GLU A 169 -13.34 12.67 -10.72
N ARG A 170 -12.15 12.51 -10.14
CA ARG A 170 -11.04 11.82 -10.81
C ARG A 170 -11.44 10.39 -11.17
N ALA A 171 -12.07 9.65 -10.26
CA ALA A 171 -12.54 8.29 -10.50
C ALA A 171 -13.58 8.21 -11.64
N LEU A 172 -14.54 9.12 -11.66
CA LEU A 172 -15.58 9.20 -12.71
C LEU A 172 -15.02 9.63 -14.07
N ALA A 173 -13.92 10.37 -14.11
CA ALA A 173 -13.23 10.70 -15.35
C ALA A 173 -12.63 9.44 -16.03
N PHE A 174 -12.16 8.46 -15.25
CA PHE A 174 -11.70 7.17 -15.75
C PHE A 174 -12.85 6.17 -15.99
N HIS A 175 -13.86 6.19 -15.11
CA HIS A 175 -14.94 5.22 -15.09
C HIS A 175 -16.32 5.89 -15.02
N PRO A 176 -16.77 6.55 -16.11
CA PRO A 176 -17.99 7.37 -16.12
C PRO A 176 -19.27 6.56 -15.95
N ASP A 177 -19.26 5.26 -16.23
CA ASP A 177 -20.45 4.39 -16.14
C ASP A 177 -20.55 3.64 -14.80
N GLN A 178 -19.59 3.81 -13.90
CA GLN A 178 -19.56 3.07 -12.64
C GLN A 178 -20.57 3.64 -11.64
N GLU A 179 -21.69 2.94 -11.48
CA GLU A 179 -22.82 3.39 -10.67
C GLU A 179 -22.46 3.66 -9.20
N LYS A 180 -21.62 2.81 -8.59
CA LYS A 180 -21.16 3.03 -7.21
C LYS A 180 -20.41 4.36 -7.04
N LEU A 181 -19.60 4.75 -8.01
CA LEU A 181 -18.88 6.03 -7.96
C LEU A 181 -19.86 7.20 -8.05
N LYS A 182 -20.87 7.11 -8.93
CA LYS A 182 -21.93 8.13 -9.06
C LYS A 182 -22.70 8.30 -7.75
N GLN A 183 -23.07 7.18 -7.12
CA GLN A 183 -23.80 7.19 -5.84
C GLN A 183 -22.98 7.88 -4.74
N HIS A 184 -21.71 7.51 -4.57
CA HIS A 184 -20.84 8.15 -3.59
C HIS A 184 -20.57 9.63 -3.92
N TYR A 185 -20.41 9.98 -5.19
CA TYR A 185 -20.24 11.37 -5.61
C TYR A 185 -21.47 12.23 -5.27
N MET A 186 -22.68 11.73 -5.54
CA MET A 186 -23.92 12.45 -5.20
C MET A 186 -24.13 12.55 -3.69
N MET A 187 -23.75 11.52 -2.93
CA MET A 187 -23.75 11.58 -1.47
C MET A 187 -22.83 12.70 -0.96
N VAL A 188 -21.58 12.76 -1.44
CA VAL A 188 -20.62 13.80 -1.02
C VAL A 188 -21.10 15.19 -1.42
N LYS A 189 -21.64 15.38 -2.63
CA LYS A 189 -22.21 16.67 -3.04
C LYS A 189 -23.36 17.12 -2.15
N THR A 190 -24.24 16.19 -1.76
CA THR A 190 -25.35 16.50 -0.85
C THR A 190 -24.81 16.92 0.52
N LEU A 191 -23.80 16.21 1.05
CA LEU A 191 -23.16 16.57 2.32
C LEU A 191 -22.52 17.96 2.29
N ILE A 192 -21.82 18.31 1.21
CA ILE A 192 -21.24 19.66 1.03
C ILE A 192 -22.35 20.72 0.98
N GLY A 193 -23.43 20.46 0.25
CA GLY A 193 -24.58 21.38 0.19
C GLY A 193 -25.27 21.56 1.54
N GLN A 194 -25.33 20.51 2.37
CA GLN A 194 -25.83 20.60 3.74
C GLN A 194 -24.90 21.43 4.65
N GLU A 195 -23.58 21.25 4.53
CA GLU A 195 -22.58 22.02 5.29
C GLU A 195 -22.63 23.52 4.93
N ASN A 196 -22.86 23.83 3.66
CA ASN A 196 -22.97 25.21 3.17
C ASN A 196 -24.34 25.85 3.43
N GLY A 197 -25.33 25.09 3.89
CA GLY A 197 -26.70 25.57 4.11
C GLY A 197 -27.55 25.72 2.84
N ASP A 198 -27.10 25.15 1.72
CA ASP A 198 -27.79 25.18 0.42
C ASP A 198 -28.95 24.16 0.34
N VAL A 199 -29.04 23.23 1.31
CA VAL A 199 -30.04 22.15 1.34
C VAL A 199 -30.79 22.17 2.69
N GLU A 200 -32.08 22.51 2.67
CA GLU A 200 -32.93 22.46 3.86
C GLU A 200 -33.00 21.03 4.44
N ILE A 201 -32.68 20.90 5.72
CA ILE A 201 -32.88 19.68 6.50
C ILE A 201 -34.39 19.46 6.63
N GLN A 202 -34.96 18.52 5.88
CA GLN A 202 -36.23 17.94 6.31
C GLN A 202 -35.96 17.12 7.56
N PRO A 203 -36.53 17.47 8.73
CA PRO A 203 -36.32 16.69 9.94
C PRO A 203 -36.82 15.27 9.69
N ALA A 204 -35.95 14.29 9.96
CA ALA A 204 -36.30 12.88 9.86
C ALA A 204 -37.55 12.64 10.70
N ALA A 205 -38.64 12.22 10.05
CA ALA A 205 -39.89 11.90 10.70
C ALA A 205 -39.62 10.92 11.85
N SER A 206 -39.91 11.39 13.06
CA SER A 206 -39.98 10.60 14.28
C SER A 206 -40.84 9.37 14.01
N LYS A 207 -40.23 8.18 14.01
CA LYS A 207 -41.00 6.93 14.09
C LYS A 207 -41.38 6.74 15.56
N GLU A 208 -42.65 7.02 15.86
CA GLU A 208 -43.36 6.45 17.02
C GLU A 208 -43.48 4.92 16.89
#